data_AF-Q503T1-F1
#
_entry.id   AF-Q503T1-F1
#
_cell.length_a   1.000
_cell.length_b   1.000
_cell.length_c   1.000
_cell.angle_alpha   90.00
_cell.angle_beta   90.00
_cell.angle_gamma   90.00
#
_symmetry.space_group_name_H-M   'P 1'
#
loop_
_entity.id
_entity.type
_entity.pdbx_description
1 polymer ?
#
loop_
_entity_poly.entity_id
_entity_poly.type
_entity_poly.pdbx_seq_one_letter_code
_entity_poly.pdbx_strand_id
1 'polypeptide(L)'
;MGTSVALILVLFLSASWACQLPHDWRPQTEACRAELAEIIVFAKVLALHKESYSVYNFLPWQYDTDLFFSAEIELLCDQAWGSMLEVPAGSRFNVSGLGYFPCYSYSVMENNSYYFFLRMDENYSIIPHGVNFQDPIFPDTPENHRMFASLFQFSNCTAGTQVHTYTPDWELQEDNRLWCSNIQKALFEEEEKVKNLSQKVKILEKANNHLRDKVKNMKRLLRQAKRETKEPVQSFKQLHETEPVLPHPQQDTTQEQKPTLRKIIPKTLKN
;
A
#
# COMPACT_ATOMS: atom_id res chain seq x y z
N MET A 1 -5.01 -6.32 -41.52
CA MET A 1 -5.63 -6.36 -40.18
C MET A 1 -5.05 -7.42 -39.23
N GLY A 2 -4.45 -8.52 -39.73
CA GLY A 2 -3.86 -9.56 -38.84
C GLY A 2 -2.53 -9.17 -38.16
N THR A 3 -1.72 -8.32 -38.79
CA THR A 3 -0.40 -7.92 -38.26
C THR A 3 -0.49 -7.06 -37.01
N SER A 4 -1.50 -6.19 -36.92
CA SER A 4 -1.72 -5.34 -35.73
C SER A 4 -2.16 -6.14 -34.51
N VAL A 5 -2.94 -7.21 -34.70
CA VAL A 5 -3.39 -8.07 -33.59
C VAL A 5 -2.23 -8.91 -33.04
N ALA A 6 -1.36 -9.42 -33.90
CA ALA A 6 -0.17 -10.16 -33.50
C ALA A 6 0.81 -9.28 -32.68
N LEU A 7 1.01 -8.03 -33.10
CA LEU A 7 1.90 -7.09 -32.41
C LEU A 7 1.38 -6.71 -31.01
N ILE A 8 0.06 -6.57 -30.87
CA ILE A 8 -0.60 -6.33 -29.57
C ILE A 8 -0.47 -7.55 -28.65
N LEU A 9 -0.65 -8.78 -29.17
CA LEU A 9 -0.47 -10.01 -28.40
C LEU A 9 0.97 -10.19 -27.90
N VAL A 10 1.96 -9.89 -28.74
CA VAL A 10 3.39 -9.95 -28.35
C VAL A 10 3.71 -8.92 -27.26
N LEU A 11 3.14 -7.71 -27.34
CA LEU A 11 3.30 -6.69 -26.31
C LEU A 11 2.66 -7.11 -24.97
N PHE A 12 1.45 -7.68 -24.99
CA PHE A 12 0.81 -8.19 -23.77
C PHE A 12 1.56 -9.37 -23.15
N LEU A 13 2.11 -10.26 -23.97
CA LEU A 13 2.94 -11.38 -23.51
C LEU A 13 4.26 -10.89 -22.89
N SER A 14 4.89 -9.86 -23.45
CA SER A 14 6.10 -9.26 -22.87
C SER A 14 5.82 -8.50 -21.56
N ALA A 15 4.65 -7.88 -21.41
CA ALA A 15 4.26 -7.19 -20.19
C ALA A 15 3.98 -8.16 -19.03
N SER A 16 3.52 -9.39 -19.32
CA SER A 16 3.34 -10.44 -18.30
C SER A 16 4.66 -11.01 -17.74
N TRP A 17 5.81 -10.60 -18.27
CA TRP A 17 7.14 -11.04 -17.81
C TRP A 17 7.82 -9.99 -16.93
N ALA A 18 7.14 -8.87 -16.67
CA ALA A 18 7.55 -7.97 -15.60
C ALA A 18 7.26 -8.63 -14.26
N CYS A 19 8.25 -8.63 -13.37
CA CYS A 19 8.15 -9.21 -12.04
C CYS A 19 6.97 -8.62 -11.28
N GLN A 20 5.93 -9.43 -11.12
CA GLN A 20 4.71 -9.02 -10.46
C GLN A 20 4.95 -9.01 -8.95
N LEU A 21 5.20 -7.82 -8.42
CA LEU A 21 5.23 -7.61 -6.98
C LEU A 21 3.82 -7.82 -6.40
N PRO A 22 3.71 -8.28 -5.14
CA PRO A 22 2.43 -8.33 -4.44
C PRO A 22 1.73 -6.97 -4.50
N HIS A 23 0.40 -6.97 -4.62
CA HIS A 23 -0.39 -5.73 -4.69
C HIS A 23 -0.15 -4.80 -3.48
N ASP A 24 0.18 -5.39 -2.33
CA ASP A 24 0.39 -4.68 -1.07
C ASP A 24 1.88 -4.37 -0.81
N TRP A 25 2.75 -4.55 -1.82
CA TRP A 25 4.16 -4.22 -1.71
C TRP A 25 4.36 -2.72 -1.51
N ARG A 26 5.16 -2.36 -0.51
CA ARG A 26 5.58 -0.98 -0.23
C ARG A 26 7.05 -0.94 0.14
N PRO A 27 7.79 0.14 -0.19
CA PRO A 27 9.16 0.30 0.27
C PRO A 27 9.18 0.40 1.80
N GLN A 28 9.90 -0.51 2.44
CA GLN A 28 10.22 -0.46 3.86
C GLN A 28 11.56 0.24 4.07
N THR A 29 11.69 0.97 5.18
CA THR A 29 12.98 1.54 5.57
C THR A 29 13.97 0.44 5.95
N GLU A 30 15.26 0.67 5.75
CA GLU A 30 16.30 -0.30 6.06
C GLU A 30 16.30 -0.69 7.55
N ALA A 31 15.99 0.26 8.44
CA ALA A 31 15.79 0.01 9.86
C ALA A 31 14.68 -1.02 10.14
N CYS A 32 13.57 -0.92 9.41
CA CYS A 32 12.45 -1.85 9.47
C CYS A 32 12.85 -3.24 8.99
N ARG A 33 13.61 -3.28 7.90
CA ARG A 33 14.06 -4.52 7.29
C ARG A 33 15.05 -5.24 8.20
N ALA A 34 15.92 -4.50 8.88
CA ALA A 34 16.82 -5.03 9.88
C ALA A 34 16.06 -5.64 11.07
N GLU A 35 14.96 -5.03 11.53
CA GLU A 35 14.11 -5.64 12.58
C GLU A 35 13.49 -6.98 12.14
N LEU A 36 13.09 -7.08 10.88
CA LEU A 36 12.45 -8.28 10.33
C LEU A 36 13.44 -9.34 9.82
N ALA A 37 14.72 -9.00 9.71
CA ALA A 37 15.75 -9.93 9.27
C ALA A 37 16.08 -10.92 10.41
N GLU A 38 16.08 -12.22 10.10
CA GLU A 38 16.42 -13.27 11.07
C GLU A 38 17.88 -13.18 11.55
N ILE A 39 18.81 -12.97 10.61
CA ILE A 39 20.25 -12.90 10.88
C ILE A 39 20.82 -11.72 10.10
N ILE A 40 21.61 -10.87 10.75
CA ILE A 40 22.33 -9.77 10.11
C ILE A 40 23.82 -9.95 10.35
N VAL A 41 24.59 -10.07 9.27
CA VAL A 41 26.04 -10.27 9.36
C VAL A 41 26.87 -9.19 8.69
N PHE A 42 27.99 -8.79 9.29
CA PHE A 42 29.03 -7.99 8.63
C PHE A 42 30.22 -8.88 8.32
N ALA A 43 30.45 -9.12 7.04
CA ALA A 43 31.38 -10.13 6.59
C ALA A 43 32.13 -9.72 5.33
N LYS A 44 33.35 -10.23 5.21
CA LYS A 44 34.17 -10.10 4.01
C LYS A 44 34.03 -11.35 3.14
N VAL A 45 33.84 -11.16 1.84
CA VAL A 45 33.80 -12.26 0.88
C VAL A 45 35.22 -12.73 0.58
N LEU A 46 35.52 -14.00 0.88
CA LEU A 46 36.83 -14.61 0.67
C LEU A 46 36.96 -15.23 -0.72
N ALA A 47 35.95 -16.02 -1.13
CA ALA A 47 35.96 -16.76 -2.38
C ALA A 47 34.55 -16.93 -2.93
N LEU A 48 34.43 -17.00 -4.26
CA LEU A 48 33.19 -17.37 -4.95
C LEU A 48 33.29 -18.77 -5.54
N HIS A 49 32.29 -19.60 -5.26
CA HIS A 49 32.18 -20.94 -5.79
C HIS A 49 30.96 -21.03 -6.70
N LYS A 50 31.15 -21.49 -7.94
CA LYS A 50 30.04 -21.71 -8.87
C LYS A 50 29.09 -22.77 -8.31
N GLU A 51 27.79 -22.45 -8.27
CA GLU A 51 26.78 -23.37 -7.78
C GLU A 51 26.23 -24.21 -8.94
N SER A 52 26.13 -25.52 -8.72
CA SER A 52 25.62 -26.44 -9.74
C SER A 52 24.09 -26.41 -9.75
N TYR A 53 23.50 -26.58 -10.93
CA TYR A 53 22.05 -26.60 -11.16
C TYR A 53 21.30 -27.40 -10.07
N SER A 54 20.39 -26.73 -9.34
CA SER A 54 19.47 -27.35 -8.40
C SER A 54 18.03 -27.24 -8.93
N VAL A 55 17.17 -28.20 -8.58
CA VAL A 55 15.76 -28.28 -9.03
C VAL A 55 14.97 -27.02 -8.65
N TYR A 56 15.43 -26.27 -7.65
CA TYR A 56 14.80 -25.05 -7.16
C TYR A 56 15.22 -23.78 -7.92
N ASN A 57 16.27 -23.86 -8.75
CA ASN A 57 16.80 -22.74 -9.54
C ASN A 57 16.36 -22.84 -11.01
N PHE A 58 15.05 -22.81 -11.26
CA PHE A 58 14.50 -22.90 -12.61
C PHE A 58 14.53 -21.54 -13.32
N LEU A 59 15.60 -21.28 -14.08
CA LEU A 59 15.60 -20.27 -15.13
C LEU A 59 15.10 -20.92 -16.44
N PRO A 60 14.04 -20.40 -17.09
CA PRO A 60 13.51 -20.96 -18.34
C PRO A 60 14.51 -20.95 -19.52
N TRP A 61 15.60 -20.19 -19.43
CA TRP A 61 16.70 -20.10 -20.39
C TRP A 61 17.89 -20.91 -19.87
N GLN A 62 17.84 -22.22 -20.12
CA GLN A 62 18.57 -23.24 -19.36
C GLN A 62 19.93 -23.63 -19.97
N TYR A 63 20.80 -22.65 -20.28
CA TYR A 63 22.19 -22.93 -20.69
C TYR A 63 23.28 -22.20 -19.89
N ASP A 64 22.99 -21.07 -19.24
CA ASP A 64 23.99 -20.33 -18.45
C ASP A 64 23.94 -20.73 -16.97
N THR A 65 24.61 -21.85 -16.66
CA THR A 65 24.89 -22.27 -15.26
C THR A 65 25.85 -21.32 -14.53
N ASP A 66 26.46 -20.36 -15.23
CA ASP A 66 27.42 -19.40 -14.68
C ASP A 66 26.77 -18.26 -13.88
N LEU A 67 25.44 -18.21 -13.82
CA LEU A 67 24.73 -17.12 -13.14
C LEU A 67 24.57 -17.32 -11.64
N PHE A 68 24.70 -18.54 -11.13
CA PHE A 68 24.52 -18.87 -9.71
C PHE A 68 25.84 -19.24 -9.05
N PHE A 69 26.03 -18.74 -7.84
CA PHE A 69 27.23 -19.00 -7.06
C PHE A 69 26.92 -18.97 -5.56
N SER A 70 27.80 -19.60 -4.79
CA SER A 70 27.87 -19.49 -3.34
C SER A 70 29.14 -18.73 -2.95
N ALA A 71 29.08 -17.91 -1.92
CA ALA A 71 30.22 -17.16 -1.43
C ALA A 71 30.69 -17.71 -0.08
N GLU A 72 31.99 -17.95 0.07
CA GLU A 72 32.60 -18.14 1.38
C GLU A 72 32.81 -16.75 2.01
N ILE A 73 32.22 -16.54 3.18
CA ILE A 73 32.31 -15.27 3.90
C ILE A 73 32.95 -15.45 5.26
N GLU A 74 33.74 -14.46 5.67
CA GLU A 74 34.39 -14.38 6.97
C GLU A 74 33.76 -13.26 7.79
N LEU A 75 33.26 -13.58 8.98
CA LEU A 75 32.70 -12.60 9.88
C LEU A 75 33.78 -11.64 10.35
N LEU A 76 33.51 -10.34 10.25
CA LEU A 76 34.43 -9.29 10.71
C LEU A 76 34.20 -8.92 12.17
N CYS A 77 33.09 -9.35 12.76
CA CYS A 77 32.72 -9.06 14.14
C CYS A 77 32.08 -10.26 14.82
N ASP A 78 32.07 -10.22 16.15
CA ASP A 78 31.27 -11.15 16.95
C ASP A 78 29.79 -10.87 16.75
N GLN A 79 29.02 -11.92 16.48
CA GLN A 79 27.59 -11.78 16.25
C GLN A 79 26.79 -12.83 16.99
N ALA A 80 25.75 -12.37 17.67
CA ALA A 80 24.78 -13.23 18.31
C ALA A 80 23.65 -13.54 17.32
N TRP A 81 23.50 -14.81 16.97
CA TRP A 81 22.36 -15.31 16.21
C TRP A 81 21.25 -15.67 17.20
N GLY A 82 20.30 -14.76 17.34
CA GLY A 82 19.27 -14.87 18.38
C GLY A 82 19.88 -14.96 19.77
N SER A 83 19.27 -15.77 20.63
CA SER A 83 19.67 -15.91 22.05
C SER A 83 20.62 -17.07 22.33
N MET A 84 20.99 -17.89 21.33
CA MET A 84 21.57 -19.22 21.59
C MET A 84 22.91 -19.51 20.92
N LEU A 85 23.35 -18.71 19.94
CA LEU A 85 24.61 -18.97 19.25
C LEU A 85 25.39 -17.68 19.01
N GLU A 86 26.45 -17.48 19.78
CA GLU A 86 27.47 -16.47 19.52
C GLU A 86 28.47 -17.04 18.52
N VAL A 87 28.57 -16.41 17.35
CA VAL A 87 29.54 -16.76 16.32
C VAL A 87 30.67 -15.74 16.38
N PRO A 88 31.90 -16.13 16.74
CA PRO A 88 32.99 -15.19 16.93
C PRO A 88 33.48 -14.61 15.61
N ALA A 89 34.08 -13.41 15.67
CA ALA A 89 34.80 -12.80 14.57
C ALA A 89 35.86 -13.76 14.01
N GLY A 90 36.00 -13.80 12.69
CA GLY A 90 36.86 -14.74 11.98
C GLY A 90 36.21 -16.09 11.65
N SER A 91 34.97 -16.35 12.11
CA SER A 91 34.23 -17.53 11.69
C SER A 91 33.90 -17.47 10.20
N ARG A 92 34.01 -18.63 9.54
CA ARG A 92 33.79 -18.76 8.09
C ARG A 92 32.63 -19.69 7.81
N PHE A 93 31.76 -19.28 6.91
CA PHE A 93 30.68 -20.11 6.42
C PHE A 93 30.28 -19.71 5.00
N ASN A 94 29.53 -20.57 4.35
CA ASN A 94 29.11 -20.37 2.96
C ASN A 94 27.70 -19.81 2.91
N VAL A 95 27.51 -18.79 2.08
CA VAL A 95 26.21 -18.25 1.70
C VAL A 95 25.88 -18.76 0.30
N SER A 96 24.81 -19.54 0.21
CA SER A 96 24.29 -20.11 -1.03
C SER A 96 23.19 -19.22 -1.63
N GLY A 97 22.79 -19.46 -2.89
CA GLY A 97 21.70 -18.71 -3.51
C GLY A 97 22.05 -17.27 -3.89
N LEU A 98 23.32 -17.01 -4.19
CA LEU A 98 23.75 -15.76 -4.83
C LEU A 98 23.72 -15.93 -6.35
N GLY A 99 23.61 -14.81 -7.06
CA GLY A 99 23.55 -14.82 -8.52
C GLY A 99 22.45 -13.96 -9.11
N TYR A 100 22.16 -14.24 -10.38
CA TYR A 100 21.16 -13.52 -11.17
C TYR A 100 19.87 -14.34 -11.30
N PHE A 101 18.78 -13.83 -10.71
CA PHE A 101 17.44 -14.42 -10.80
C PHE A 101 16.58 -13.62 -11.78
N PRO A 102 15.39 -14.13 -12.20
CA PRO A 102 14.54 -13.42 -13.15
C PRO A 102 14.08 -12.04 -12.66
N CYS A 103 13.97 -11.87 -11.33
CA CYS A 103 13.34 -10.71 -10.70
C CYS A 103 14.21 -9.92 -9.73
N TYR A 104 15.36 -10.47 -9.37
CA TYR A 104 16.29 -9.88 -8.42
C TYR A 104 17.68 -10.45 -8.70
N SER A 105 18.70 -9.79 -8.19
CA SER A 105 20.08 -10.28 -8.32
C SER A 105 20.79 -10.02 -7.02
N TYR A 106 21.49 -11.04 -6.52
CA TYR A 106 22.31 -10.97 -5.32
C TYR A 106 23.75 -11.16 -5.74
N SER A 107 24.44 -10.06 -6.03
CA SER A 107 25.81 -10.07 -6.51
C SER A 107 26.77 -9.56 -5.45
N VAL A 108 27.86 -10.27 -5.23
CA VAL A 108 28.97 -9.85 -4.37
C VAL A 108 30.29 -10.06 -5.08
N MET A 109 31.31 -9.31 -4.64
CA MET A 109 32.66 -9.38 -5.19
C MET A 109 33.63 -9.92 -4.14
N GLU A 110 34.61 -10.71 -4.58
CA GLU A 110 35.71 -11.16 -3.73
C GLU A 110 36.48 -9.97 -3.14
N ASN A 111 36.98 -10.15 -1.92
CA ASN A 111 37.73 -9.17 -1.13
C ASN A 111 36.97 -7.90 -0.70
N ASN A 112 35.68 -7.80 -1.00
CA ASN A 112 34.84 -6.71 -0.49
C ASN A 112 34.08 -7.13 0.77
N SER A 113 33.81 -6.13 1.61
CA SER A 113 33.00 -6.26 2.82
C SER A 113 31.57 -5.84 2.55
N TYR A 114 30.61 -6.60 3.09
CA TYR A 114 29.19 -6.32 2.95
C TYR A 114 28.46 -6.60 4.27
N TYR A 115 27.35 -5.93 4.44
CA TYR A 115 26.31 -6.36 5.37
C TYR A 115 25.34 -7.27 4.65
N PHE A 116 25.01 -8.41 5.26
CA PHE A 116 24.09 -9.39 4.70
C PHE A 116 22.92 -9.58 5.64
N PHE A 117 21.70 -9.53 5.09
CA PHE A 117 20.55 -10.18 5.71
C PHE A 117 20.52 -11.62 5.27
N LEU A 118 20.52 -12.52 6.25
CA LEU A 118 20.58 -13.96 6.06
C LEU A 118 19.41 -14.62 6.76
N ARG A 119 19.05 -15.80 6.27
CA ARG A 119 18.11 -16.73 6.89
C ARG A 119 18.58 -18.15 6.63
N MET A 120 18.10 -19.06 7.46
CA MET A 120 18.34 -20.48 7.25
C MET A 120 17.20 -21.06 6.42
N ASP A 121 17.53 -21.78 5.34
CA ASP A 121 16.53 -22.50 4.56
C ASP A 121 16.14 -23.84 5.23
N GLU A 122 15.19 -24.56 4.62
CA GLU A 122 14.75 -25.88 5.10
C GLU A 122 15.86 -26.94 5.11
N ASN A 123 16.93 -26.73 4.33
CA ASN A 123 18.09 -27.62 4.22
C ASN A 123 19.24 -27.22 5.14
N TYR A 124 19.02 -26.29 6.08
CA TYR A 124 20.04 -25.71 6.95
C TYR A 124 21.16 -24.96 6.20
N SER A 125 20.92 -24.58 4.95
CA SER A 125 21.80 -23.73 4.16
C SER A 125 21.49 -22.26 4.42
N ILE A 126 22.56 -21.47 4.58
CA ILE A 126 22.43 -20.04 4.79
C ILE A 126 22.24 -19.36 3.43
N ILE A 127 21.15 -18.59 3.31
CA ILE A 127 20.76 -17.90 2.08
C ILE A 127 20.43 -16.42 2.35
N PRO A 128 20.55 -15.53 1.34
CA PRO A 128 20.14 -14.14 1.47
C PRO A 128 18.65 -14.01 1.82
N HIS A 129 18.36 -13.17 2.82
CA HIS A 129 17.00 -12.90 3.29
C HIS A 129 16.49 -11.57 2.73
N GLY A 130 15.91 -11.64 1.53
CA GLY A 130 15.28 -10.51 0.85
C GLY A 130 13.99 -10.04 1.53
N VAL A 131 14.09 -9.42 2.70
CA VAL A 131 12.94 -8.88 3.45
C VAL A 131 12.14 -7.95 2.53
N ASN A 132 10.87 -8.32 2.31
CA ASN A 132 9.92 -7.57 1.49
C ASN A 132 10.41 -7.33 0.04
N PHE A 133 11.02 -8.34 -0.59
CA PHE A 133 11.50 -8.29 -1.99
C PHE A 133 12.54 -7.22 -2.27
N GLN A 134 13.28 -6.78 -1.25
CA GLN A 134 14.37 -5.82 -1.38
C GLN A 134 15.72 -6.50 -1.22
N ASP A 135 16.78 -5.83 -1.68
CA ASP A 135 18.14 -6.36 -1.70
C ASP A 135 18.67 -6.60 -0.28
N PRO A 136 18.99 -7.85 0.10
CA PRO A 136 19.53 -8.20 1.41
C PRO A 136 21.00 -7.83 1.60
N ILE A 137 21.70 -7.40 0.55
CA ILE A 137 23.13 -7.16 0.59
C ILE A 137 23.40 -5.65 0.52
N PHE A 138 24.18 -5.15 1.47
CA PHE A 138 24.54 -3.74 1.53
C PHE A 138 26.06 -3.59 1.46
N PRO A 139 26.60 -2.74 0.58
CA PRO A 139 28.03 -2.48 0.53
C PRO A 139 28.51 -1.78 1.80
N ASP A 140 29.79 -1.97 2.13
CA ASP A 140 30.46 -1.23 3.20
C ASP A 140 30.66 0.25 2.80
N THR A 141 29.66 1.08 3.11
CA THR A 141 29.68 2.54 2.94
C THR A 141 29.55 3.22 4.31
N PRO A 142 30.07 4.45 4.50
CA PRO A 142 29.95 5.13 5.78
C PRO A 142 28.49 5.39 6.19
N GLU A 143 27.57 5.52 5.24
CA GLU A 143 26.14 5.64 5.48
C GLU A 143 25.55 4.33 6.05
N ASN A 144 25.83 3.19 5.41
CA ASN A 144 25.38 1.88 5.86
C ASN A 144 26.01 1.52 7.20
N HIS A 145 27.30 1.85 7.38
CA HIS A 145 28.00 1.63 8.62
C HIS A 145 27.35 2.39 9.79
N ARG A 146 26.98 3.67 9.60
CA ARG A 146 26.24 4.43 10.63
C ARG A 146 24.88 3.81 10.94
N MET A 147 24.18 3.34 9.92
CA MET A 147 22.89 2.68 10.11
C MET A 147 23.04 1.39 10.92
N PHE A 148 23.97 0.49 10.54
CA PHE A 148 24.15 -0.78 11.22
C PHE A 148 24.82 -0.64 12.59
N ALA A 149 25.69 0.35 12.79
CA ALA A 149 26.27 0.66 14.10
C ALA A 149 25.21 1.07 15.13
N SER A 150 24.05 1.57 14.69
CA SER A 150 22.90 1.83 15.55
C SER A 150 22.11 0.57 15.95
N LEU A 151 22.49 -0.60 15.45
CA LEU A 151 21.96 -1.87 15.93
C LEU A 151 22.92 -2.45 16.97
N PHE A 152 22.37 -2.85 18.12
CA PHE A 152 23.13 -3.43 19.23
C PHE A 152 24.11 -4.56 18.79
N GLN A 153 23.73 -5.34 17.78
CA GLN A 153 24.52 -6.46 17.22
C GLN A 153 25.88 -6.05 16.62
N PHE A 154 26.10 -4.77 16.31
CA PHE A 154 27.34 -4.28 15.68
C PHE A 154 28.16 -3.38 16.61
N SER A 155 27.79 -3.29 17.88
CA SER A 155 28.49 -2.47 18.89
C SER A 155 30.00 -2.77 18.99
N ASN A 156 30.42 -4.02 18.72
CA ASN A 156 31.83 -4.43 18.75
C ASN A 156 32.56 -4.36 17.39
N CYS A 157 31.91 -3.89 16.33
CA CYS A 157 32.53 -3.79 15.00
C CYS A 157 33.40 -2.54 14.81
N THR A 158 33.37 -1.60 15.75
CA THR A 158 33.92 -0.26 15.56
C THR A 158 35.32 -0.11 16.16
N ALA A 159 36.30 -0.83 15.61
CA ALA A 159 37.70 -0.59 15.95
C ALA A 159 38.20 0.70 15.26
N GLY A 160 38.01 1.86 15.90
CA GLY A 160 38.68 3.11 15.52
C GLY A 160 37.80 4.32 15.17
N THR A 161 36.48 4.17 15.16
CA THR A 161 35.52 5.29 15.03
C THR A 161 34.91 5.54 16.42
N GLN A 162 34.87 6.79 16.88
CA GLN A 162 34.39 7.14 18.22
C GLN A 162 33.08 6.41 18.54
N VAL A 163 33.16 5.42 19.44
CA VAL A 163 32.00 4.71 19.97
C VAL A 163 31.07 5.78 20.51
N HIS A 164 29.92 5.94 19.86
CA HIS A 164 28.89 6.83 20.37
C HIS A 164 28.61 6.40 21.80
N THR A 165 28.82 7.31 22.75
CA THR A 165 28.47 7.09 24.15
C THR A 165 26.98 6.75 24.18
N TYR A 166 26.66 5.48 24.46
CA TYR A 166 25.28 5.03 24.65
C TYR A 166 24.67 5.81 25.81
N THR A 167 23.94 6.87 25.50
CA THR A 167 23.06 7.57 26.44
C THR A 167 21.74 6.78 26.57
N PRO A 168 21.06 6.82 27.74
CA PRO A 168 19.79 6.11 27.94
C PRO A 168 18.68 6.54 26.95
N ASP A 169 18.79 7.73 26.36
CA ASP A 169 17.92 8.15 25.25
C ASP A 169 18.06 7.25 24.01
N TRP A 170 19.23 6.62 23.79
CA TRP A 170 19.43 5.67 22.70
C TRP A 170 18.64 4.38 22.90
N GLU A 171 18.60 3.84 24.11
CA GLU A 171 17.78 2.64 24.42
C GLU A 171 16.30 2.94 24.16
N LEU A 172 15.81 4.12 24.58
CA LEU A 172 14.45 4.58 24.31
C LEU A 172 14.18 4.80 22.81
N GLN A 173 15.18 5.28 22.05
CA GLN A 173 15.06 5.48 20.62
C GLN A 173 15.09 4.16 19.84
N GLU A 174 15.89 3.19 20.26
CA GLU A 174 15.92 1.83 19.72
C GLU A 174 14.63 1.07 20.05
N ASP A 175 14.12 1.22 21.27
CA ASP A 175 12.83 0.66 21.68
C ASP A 175 11.71 1.18 20.80
N ASN A 176 11.69 2.48 20.45
CA ASN A 176 10.72 3.06 19.51
C ASN A 176 10.96 2.65 18.05
N ARG A 177 12.17 2.21 17.70
CA ARG A 177 12.53 1.74 16.36
C ARG A 177 12.02 0.31 16.09
N LEU A 178 11.97 -0.53 17.12
CA LEU A 178 11.51 -1.94 17.13
C LEU A 178 9.99 -2.12 16.92
N TRP A 179 9.29 -1.10 16.45
CA TRP A 179 7.84 -1.13 16.25
C TRP A 179 7.45 -1.37 14.81
N CYS A 180 8.39 -1.75 13.95
CA CYS A 180 8.11 -1.76 12.54
C CYS A 180 7.06 -2.81 12.18
N SER A 181 7.12 -3.99 12.79
CA SER A 181 6.07 -5.01 12.69
C SER A 181 4.71 -4.52 13.21
N ASN A 182 4.70 -3.85 14.37
CA ASN A 182 3.48 -3.35 15.01
C ASN A 182 2.83 -2.21 14.22
N ILE A 183 3.63 -1.25 13.76
CA ILE A 183 3.19 -0.11 12.96
C ILE A 183 2.70 -0.59 11.61
N GLN A 184 3.42 -1.50 10.95
CA GLN A 184 3.01 -2.05 9.67
C GLN A 184 1.69 -2.81 9.79
N LYS A 185 1.53 -3.62 10.85
CA LYS A 185 0.27 -4.30 11.14
C LYS A 185 -0.87 -3.30 11.37
N ALA A 186 -0.66 -2.26 12.18
CA ALA A 186 -1.65 -1.22 12.44
C ALA A 186 -2.03 -0.45 11.15
N LEU A 187 -1.06 -0.16 10.29
CA LEU A 187 -1.29 0.48 8.98
C LEU A 187 -2.14 -0.40 8.06
N PHE A 188 -1.87 -1.69 7.99
CA PHE A 188 -2.68 -2.63 7.21
C PHE A 188 -4.11 -2.75 7.73
N GLU A 189 -4.28 -2.82 9.05
CA GLU A 189 -5.61 -2.84 9.68
C GLU A 189 -6.41 -1.57 9.36
N GLU A 190 -5.77 -0.39 9.39
CA GLU A 190 -6.42 0.87 9.00
C GLU A 190 -6.73 0.93 7.50
N GLU A 191 -5.85 0.45 6.64
CA GLU A 191 -6.10 0.38 5.19
C GLU A 191 -7.29 -0.53 4.86
N GLU A 192 -7.40 -1.69 5.52
CA GLU A 192 -8.54 -2.60 5.36
C GLU A 192 -9.86 -1.95 5.83
N LYS A 193 -9.83 -1.24 6.97
CA LYS A 193 -10.98 -0.46 7.45
C LYS A 193 -11.39 0.61 6.44
N VAL A 194 -10.43 1.35 5.87
CA VAL A 194 -10.68 2.37 4.84
C VAL A 194 -11.25 1.74 3.57
N LYS A 195 -10.75 0.59 3.14
CA LYS A 195 -11.26 -0.15 1.97
C LYS A 195 -12.71 -0.59 2.18
N ASN A 196 -13.02 -1.15 3.34
CA ASN A 196 -14.38 -1.54 3.74
C ASN A 196 -15.32 -0.33 3.83
N LEU A 197 -14.86 0.78 4.40
CA LEU A 197 -15.64 2.01 4.49
C LEU A 197 -15.88 2.62 3.10
N SER A 198 -14.87 2.63 2.23
CA SER A 198 -14.98 3.09 0.84
C SER A 198 -16.02 2.28 0.06
N GLN A 199 -16.04 0.95 0.23
CA GLN A 199 -17.06 0.10 -0.37
C GLN A 199 -18.47 0.42 0.15
N LYS A 200 -18.63 0.60 1.47
CA LYS A 200 -19.91 1.01 2.08
C LYS A 200 -20.37 2.38 1.56
N VAL A 201 -19.47 3.35 1.43
CA VAL A 201 -19.76 4.67 0.85
C VAL A 201 -20.25 4.53 -0.59
N LYS A 202 -19.56 3.75 -1.44
CA LYS A 202 -20.00 3.49 -2.83
C LYS A 202 -21.39 2.88 -2.91
N ILE A 203 -21.74 1.96 -2.00
CA ILE A 203 -23.07 1.35 -1.93
C ILE A 203 -24.13 2.39 -1.52
N LEU A 204 -23.85 3.18 -0.49
CA LEU A 204 -24.75 4.24 -0.01
C LEU A 204 -24.94 5.35 -1.04
N GLU A 205 -23.90 5.73 -1.78
CA GLU A 205 -23.99 6.68 -2.89
C GLU A 205 -24.91 6.17 -4.01
N LYS A 206 -24.77 4.90 -4.40
CA LYS A 206 -25.68 4.26 -5.36
C LYS A 206 -27.13 4.27 -4.87
N ALA A 207 -27.36 3.93 -3.60
CA ALA A 207 -28.71 3.94 -3.01
C ALA A 207 -29.30 5.36 -2.94
N ASN A 208 -28.50 6.37 -2.59
CA ASN A 208 -28.94 7.77 -2.53
C ASN A 208 -29.26 8.30 -3.93
N ASN A 209 -28.44 7.99 -4.95
CA ASN A 209 -28.73 8.34 -6.34
C ASN A 209 -30.05 7.71 -6.82
N HIS A 210 -30.30 6.43 -6.51
CA HIS A 210 -31.57 5.77 -6.82
C HIS A 210 -32.78 6.43 -6.14
N LEU A 211 -32.65 6.81 -4.86
CA LEU A 211 -33.70 7.53 -4.15
C LEU A 211 -33.93 8.92 -4.74
N ARG A 212 -32.88 9.65 -5.10
CA ARG A 212 -32.99 10.95 -5.78
C ARG A 212 -33.76 10.83 -7.10
N ASP A 213 -33.51 9.77 -7.87
CA ASP A 213 -34.22 9.55 -9.14
C ASP A 213 -35.69 9.14 -8.92
N LYS A 214 -35.99 8.32 -7.90
CA LYS A 214 -37.38 8.06 -7.49
C LYS A 214 -38.12 9.34 -7.08
N VAL A 215 -37.48 10.22 -6.31
CA VAL A 215 -38.06 11.51 -5.89
C VAL A 215 -38.29 12.42 -7.10
N LYS A 216 -37.35 12.48 -8.05
CA LYS A 216 -37.55 13.21 -9.31
C LYS A 216 -38.74 12.67 -10.08
N ASN A 217 -38.87 11.35 -10.21
CA ASN A 217 -39.99 10.71 -10.89
C ASN A 217 -41.32 10.97 -10.20
N MET A 218 -41.40 10.84 -8.88
CA MET A 218 -42.61 11.14 -8.11
C MET A 218 -43.00 12.61 -8.21
N LYS A 219 -42.03 13.54 -8.21
CA LYS A 219 -42.28 14.97 -8.46
C LYS A 219 -42.81 15.24 -9.87
N ARG A 220 -42.37 14.49 -10.88
CA ARG A 220 -42.92 14.55 -12.25
C ARG A 220 -44.36 14.06 -12.29
N LEU A 221 -44.65 12.90 -11.69
CA LEU A 221 -46.01 12.34 -11.60
C LEU A 221 -46.96 13.29 -10.86
N LEU A 222 -46.54 13.88 -9.74
CA LEU A 222 -47.37 14.84 -8.99
C LEU A 222 -47.65 16.12 -9.77
N ARG A 223 -46.70 16.59 -10.60
CA ARG A 223 -46.93 17.71 -11.52
C ARG A 223 -47.93 17.35 -12.62
N GLN A 224 -47.89 16.12 -13.12
CA GLN A 224 -48.82 15.62 -14.13
C GLN A 224 -50.24 15.49 -13.56
N ALA A 225 -50.40 14.82 -12.41
CA ALA A 225 -51.69 14.70 -11.73
C ALA A 225 -52.31 16.08 -11.41
N LYS A 226 -51.49 17.07 -11.00
CA LYS A 226 -51.96 18.44 -10.76
C LYS A 226 -52.41 19.17 -12.04
N ARG A 227 -51.84 18.86 -13.20
CA ARG A 227 -52.30 19.38 -14.50
C ARG A 227 -53.61 18.71 -14.91
N GLU A 228 -53.66 17.37 -14.82
CA GLU A 228 -54.86 16.57 -15.08
C GLU A 228 -56.02 16.89 -14.13
N THR A 229 -55.77 17.41 -12.93
CA THR A 229 -56.84 17.90 -12.04
C THR A 229 -57.28 19.33 -12.39
N LYS A 230 -56.41 20.14 -13.00
CA LYS A 230 -56.75 21.52 -13.39
C LYS A 230 -57.57 21.58 -14.68
N GLU A 231 -57.33 20.68 -15.62
CA GLU A 231 -58.10 20.62 -16.88
C GLU A 231 -59.61 20.37 -16.65
N PRO A 232 -60.06 19.34 -15.89
CA PRO A 232 -61.48 19.14 -15.63
C PRO A 232 -62.07 20.24 -14.75
N VAL A 233 -61.29 20.92 -13.90
CA VAL A 233 -61.77 22.07 -13.11
C VAL A 233 -61.98 23.31 -13.98
N GLN A 234 -61.18 23.49 -15.04
CA GLN A 234 -61.40 24.55 -16.03
C GLN A 234 -62.58 24.21 -16.95
N SER A 235 -62.74 22.93 -17.35
CA SER A 235 -63.90 22.47 -18.11
C SER A 235 -65.20 22.55 -17.30
N PHE A 236 -65.17 22.21 -16.00
CA PHE A 236 -66.34 22.34 -15.11
C PHE A 236 -66.71 23.81 -14.85
N LYS A 237 -65.72 24.71 -14.74
CA LYS A 237 -65.98 26.15 -14.61
C LYS A 237 -66.57 26.75 -15.88
N GLN A 238 -66.08 26.35 -17.06
CA GLN A 238 -66.64 26.81 -18.34
C GLN A 238 -68.07 26.29 -18.59
N LEU A 239 -68.40 25.09 -18.12
CA LEU A 239 -69.77 24.55 -18.21
C LEU A 239 -70.76 25.22 -17.25
N HIS A 240 -70.29 25.80 -16.14
CA HIS A 240 -71.14 26.53 -15.17
C HIS A 240 -71.21 28.05 -15.42
N GLU A 241 -70.39 28.62 -16.30
CA GLU A 241 -70.41 30.06 -16.63
C GLU A 241 -71.28 30.43 -17.85
N THR A 242 -72.05 29.48 -18.38
CA THR A 242 -72.93 29.70 -19.55
C THR A 242 -74.41 29.78 -19.14
N GLU A 243 -74.77 30.68 -18.23
CA GLU A 243 -76.18 31.03 -17.97
C GLU A 243 -76.32 32.57 -17.85
N PRO A 244 -77.05 33.24 -18.75
CA PRO A 244 -77.09 34.70 -18.81
C PRO A 244 -78.19 35.22 -17.90
N VAL A 245 -77.82 35.87 -16.79
CA VAL A 245 -78.77 36.60 -15.94
C VAL A 245 -78.44 38.10 -15.98
N LEU A 246 -79.48 38.85 -16.33
CA LEU A 246 -79.58 40.29 -16.58
C LEU A 246 -78.88 41.20 -15.54
N PRO A 247 -78.47 42.42 -15.95
CA PRO A 247 -77.77 43.37 -15.09
C PRO A 247 -78.76 44.14 -14.23
N HIS A 248 -78.45 44.45 -12.96
CA HIS A 248 -78.92 45.69 -12.31
C HIS A 248 -77.99 46.13 -11.15
N PRO A 249 -77.93 47.44 -10.86
CA PRO A 249 -76.74 48.13 -10.35
C PRO A 249 -76.89 48.68 -8.91
N GLN A 250 -75.81 49.31 -8.42
CA GLN A 250 -75.66 50.08 -7.17
C GLN A 250 -75.41 49.18 -5.93
N GLN A 251 -74.35 49.32 -5.13
CA GLN A 251 -73.91 50.54 -4.46
C GLN A 251 -72.52 50.35 -3.80
N ASP A 252 -71.87 51.48 -3.57
CA ASP A 252 -70.58 51.78 -2.92
C ASP A 252 -70.30 51.00 -1.60
N THR A 253 -69.07 50.85 -1.07
CA THR A 253 -67.99 51.85 -0.91
C THR A 253 -66.68 51.17 -0.44
N THR A 254 -65.52 51.73 -0.88
CA THR A 254 -64.17 51.75 -0.22
C THR A 254 -63.38 50.44 -0.03
N GLN A 255 -62.31 50.15 -0.79
CA GLN A 255 -60.89 50.57 -0.59
C GLN A 255 -60.44 50.45 0.89
N GLU A 256 -59.42 49.69 1.29
CA GLU A 256 -58.03 49.69 0.80
C GLU A 256 -57.18 48.56 1.46
N GLN A 257 -56.06 48.20 0.79
CA GLN A 257 -54.79 47.63 1.31
C GLN A 257 -54.62 46.12 1.62
N LYS A 258 -53.86 45.48 0.71
CA LYS A 258 -53.06 44.23 0.76
C LYS A 258 -51.59 44.61 1.17
N PRO A 259 -50.57 43.72 1.19
CA PRO A 259 -50.44 42.28 1.52
C PRO A 259 -49.22 41.99 2.45
N THR A 260 -48.89 40.70 2.64
CA THR A 260 -47.58 40.08 2.94
C THR A 260 -47.36 39.50 4.35
N LEU A 261 -47.43 38.17 4.43
CA LEU A 261 -46.80 37.39 5.51
C LEU A 261 -45.74 36.46 4.92
N ARG A 262 -44.53 36.64 5.46
CA ARG A 262 -43.26 36.09 5.02
C ARG A 262 -43.03 34.66 5.54
N LYS A 263 -42.15 33.98 4.79
CA LYS A 263 -41.49 32.70 5.03
C LYS A 263 -41.11 32.44 6.50
N ILE A 264 -41.35 31.20 6.95
CA ILE A 264 -40.79 30.64 8.19
C ILE A 264 -39.74 29.59 7.79
N ILE A 265 -38.51 29.78 8.27
CA ILE A 265 -37.37 28.86 8.23
C ILE A 265 -37.25 28.26 9.64
N PRO A 266 -37.09 26.94 9.84
CA PRO A 266 -36.69 26.41 11.14
C PRO A 266 -35.16 26.21 11.22
N LYS A 267 -34.68 26.47 12.43
CA LYS A 267 -33.30 26.65 12.86
C LYS A 267 -32.48 25.36 12.87
N THR A 268 -31.18 25.57 12.72
CA THR A 268 -30.04 24.72 13.07
C THR A 268 -30.13 24.11 14.47
N LEU A 269 -29.76 22.82 14.56
CA LEU A 269 -29.43 22.11 15.79
C LEU A 269 -27.92 21.87 15.79
N LYS A 270 -27.27 22.30 16.87
CA LYS A 270 -25.83 22.23 17.14
C LYS A 270 -25.65 21.22 18.26
N ASN A 271 -24.83 20.21 18.04
CA ASN A 271 -23.95 19.54 19.01
C ASN A 271 -22.64 19.28 18.25
#